data_AF-A0A923XQG7-F1
#
_entry.id   AF-A0A923XQG7-F1
#
_cell.length_a   1.000
_cell.length_b   1.000
_cell.length_c   1.000
_cell.angle_alpha   90.00
_cell.angle_beta   90.00
_cell.angle_gamma   90.00
#
_symmetry.space_group_name_H-M   'P 1'
#
loop_
_entity.id
_entity.type
_entity.pdbx_description
1 polymer ?
#
loop_
_entity_poly.entity_id
_entity_poly.type
_entity_poly.pdbx_seq_one_letter_code
_entity_poly.pdbx_strand_id
1 'polypeptide(L)'
;MQSKAILAKLITKAVQGTFEPQVTKRYLREFNFGPEPKSDDIYSMALKFLNQGETEICISYIIASLDISKEHNPTFHLAKTMVFSLSEEFEKSNGQLYKQKNNDLTKYVQILEKNISKLETDLLSQKNALKQVESETGMFAKMRNKAKIAELQAEIPEISDKIDKNKREVKKVSALSQIEEYTKVLSLIMEVITFPSRYSWVYKA
;
A
#
# COMPACT_ATOMS: atom_id res chain seq x y z
N MET A 1 -14.37 -27.70 -25.97
CA MET A 1 -13.36 -27.67 -24.88
C MET A 1 -12.41 -26.46 -24.91
N GLN A 2 -12.28 -25.70 -26.02
CA GLN A 2 -11.38 -24.53 -26.10
C GLN A 2 -11.83 -23.27 -25.33
N SER A 3 -13.10 -23.16 -24.93
CA SER A 3 -13.63 -21.95 -24.25
C SER A 3 -13.19 -21.82 -22.78
N LYS A 4 -13.03 -22.93 -22.04
CA LYS A 4 -12.69 -22.89 -20.61
C LYS A 4 -11.26 -22.38 -20.35
N ALA A 5 -10.28 -22.77 -21.17
CA ALA A 5 -8.88 -22.39 -20.99
C ALA A 5 -8.58 -20.92 -21.38
N ILE A 6 -9.29 -20.37 -22.37
CA ILE A 6 -9.13 -18.97 -22.81
C ILE A 6 -9.75 -18.00 -21.79
N LEU A 7 -10.75 -18.45 -21.04
CA LEU A 7 -11.39 -17.68 -19.96
C LEU A 7 -10.59 -17.74 -18.64
N ALA A 8 -9.84 -18.82 -18.37
CA ALA A 8 -9.11 -19.07 -17.11
C ALA A 8 -7.93 -18.11 -16.81
N LYS A 9 -7.65 -17.13 -17.69
CA LYS A 9 -6.61 -16.12 -17.49
C LYS A 9 -7.09 -14.69 -17.72
N LEU A 10 -8.40 -14.47 -17.84
CA LEU A 10 -8.94 -13.14 -18.11
C LEU A 10 -8.66 -12.18 -16.94
N ILE A 11 -8.84 -12.64 -15.70
CA ILE A 11 -8.59 -11.83 -14.50
C ILE A 11 -7.09 -11.56 -14.39
N THR A 12 -6.27 -12.61 -14.47
CA THR A 12 -4.80 -12.52 -14.51
C THR A 12 -4.32 -11.47 -15.54
N LYS A 13 -4.76 -11.55 -16.79
CA LYS A 13 -4.35 -10.60 -17.84
C LYS A 13 -4.92 -9.19 -17.61
N ALA A 14 -6.15 -9.05 -17.10
CA ALA A 14 -6.73 -7.74 -16.77
C ALA A 14 -5.93 -7.04 -15.65
N VAL A 15 -5.52 -7.79 -14.62
CA VAL A 15 -4.64 -7.29 -13.55
C VAL A 15 -3.27 -6.88 -14.11
N GLN A 16 -2.68 -7.68 -15.01
CA GLN A 16 -1.41 -7.35 -15.70
C GLN A 16 -1.50 -6.09 -16.57
N GLY A 17 -2.62 -5.87 -17.25
CA GLY A 17 -2.81 -4.71 -18.12
C GLY A 17 -3.20 -3.42 -17.40
N THR A 18 -3.67 -3.52 -16.16
CA THR A 18 -4.19 -2.36 -15.39
C THR A 18 -3.19 -1.85 -14.35
N PHE A 19 -2.42 -2.74 -13.71
CA PHE A 19 -1.54 -2.39 -12.61
C PHE A 19 -0.07 -2.44 -13.00
N GLU A 20 0.77 -1.74 -12.23
CA GLU A 20 2.21 -1.79 -12.40
C GLU A 20 2.75 -3.21 -12.12
N PRO A 21 3.86 -3.63 -12.76
CA PRO A 21 4.39 -4.99 -12.62
C PRO A 21 4.67 -5.43 -11.17
N GLN A 22 5.07 -4.49 -10.29
CA GLN A 22 5.31 -4.79 -8.88
C GLN A 22 4.02 -5.15 -8.15
N VAL A 23 2.95 -4.39 -8.38
CA VAL A 23 1.61 -4.63 -7.83
C VAL A 23 1.08 -5.95 -8.36
N THR A 24 1.16 -6.17 -9.67
CA THR A 24 0.75 -7.42 -10.33
C THR A 24 1.43 -8.65 -9.73
N LYS A 25 2.74 -8.59 -9.47
CA LYS A 25 3.50 -9.72 -8.90
C LYS A 25 3.01 -10.12 -7.50
N ARG A 26 2.52 -9.18 -6.70
CA ARG A 26 1.98 -9.46 -5.35
C ARG A 26 0.68 -10.25 -5.38
N TYR A 27 -0.22 -9.89 -6.30
CA TYR A 27 -1.55 -10.50 -6.38
C TYR A 27 -1.63 -11.74 -7.28
N LEU A 28 -0.81 -11.80 -8.32
CA LEU A 28 -0.74 -12.94 -9.24
C LEU A 28 0.38 -13.92 -8.85
N ARG A 29 0.56 -14.12 -7.54
CA ARG A 29 1.56 -15.04 -7.01
C ARG A 29 1.22 -16.47 -7.42
N GLU A 30 2.23 -17.26 -7.75
CA GLU A 30 2.05 -18.67 -8.06
C GLU A 30 1.82 -19.47 -6.77
N PHE A 31 0.77 -20.28 -6.78
CA PHE A 31 0.45 -21.19 -5.69
C PHE A 31 0.55 -22.63 -6.21
N ASN A 32 1.22 -23.49 -5.44
CA ASN A 32 1.23 -24.91 -5.73
C ASN A 32 0.01 -25.57 -5.08
N PHE A 33 -1.07 -25.69 -5.85
CA PHE A 33 -2.31 -26.29 -5.36
C PHE A 33 -2.42 -27.81 -5.60
N GLY A 34 -1.36 -28.44 -6.12
CA GLY A 34 -1.42 -29.83 -6.56
C GLY A 34 -2.14 -30.02 -7.90
N PRO A 35 -2.40 -31.27 -8.31
CA PRO A 35 -2.79 -31.61 -9.68
C PRO A 35 -4.21 -31.19 -10.06
N GLU A 36 -5.15 -31.12 -9.11
CA GLU A 36 -6.56 -30.78 -9.38
C GLU A 36 -7.14 -29.86 -8.29
N PRO A 37 -6.77 -28.56 -8.31
CA PRO A 37 -7.33 -27.62 -7.35
C PRO A 37 -8.84 -27.43 -7.51
N LYS A 38 -9.57 -27.46 -6.40
CA LYS A 38 -10.99 -27.08 -6.35
C LYS A 38 -11.15 -25.65 -5.83
N SER A 39 -12.10 -24.92 -6.40
CA SER A 39 -12.39 -23.54 -5.99
C SER A 39 -12.80 -23.43 -4.50
N ASP A 40 -13.44 -24.45 -3.94
CA ASP A 40 -13.80 -24.53 -2.51
C ASP A 40 -12.58 -24.60 -1.58
N ASP A 41 -11.56 -25.37 -1.97
CA ASP A 41 -10.31 -25.51 -1.18
C ASP A 41 -9.55 -24.17 -1.18
N ILE A 42 -9.48 -23.53 -2.34
CA ILE A 42 -8.82 -22.23 -2.52
C ILE A 42 -9.61 -21.11 -1.83
N TYR A 43 -10.94 -21.15 -1.85
CA TYR A 43 -11.81 -20.26 -1.08
C TYR A 43 -11.57 -20.40 0.43
N SER A 44 -11.44 -21.63 0.92
CA SER A 44 -11.14 -21.89 2.34
C SER A 44 -9.79 -21.30 2.75
N MET A 45 -8.80 -21.33 1.84
CA MET A 45 -7.52 -20.66 2.04
C MET A 45 -7.65 -19.13 2.02
N ALA A 46 -8.48 -18.56 1.15
CA ALA A 46 -8.76 -17.12 1.16
C ALA A 46 -9.34 -16.68 2.51
N LEU A 47 -10.34 -17.39 3.04
CA LEU A 47 -10.91 -17.12 4.36
C LEU A 47 -9.88 -17.24 5.49
N LYS A 48 -9.03 -18.27 5.45
CA LYS A 48 -7.96 -18.44 6.43
C LYS A 48 -7.06 -17.20 6.49
N PHE A 49 -6.59 -16.73 5.34
CA PHE A 49 -5.70 -15.57 5.30
C PHE A 49 -6.42 -14.25 5.64
N LEU A 50 -7.69 -14.12 5.28
CA LEU A 50 -8.51 -12.99 5.73
C LEU A 50 -8.56 -12.92 7.26
N ASN A 51 -8.80 -14.05 7.93
CA ASN A 51 -8.85 -14.13 9.39
C ASN A 51 -7.49 -13.88 10.06
N GLN A 52 -6.39 -14.00 9.33
CA GLN A 52 -5.03 -13.70 9.80
C GLN A 52 -4.64 -12.23 9.59
N GLY A 53 -5.49 -11.42 8.96
CA GLY A 53 -5.16 -10.04 8.57
C GLY A 53 -4.32 -9.94 7.29
N GLU A 54 -4.04 -11.06 6.64
CA GLU A 54 -3.22 -11.19 5.44
C GLU A 54 -4.06 -10.89 4.18
N THR A 55 -4.57 -9.66 4.08
CA THR A 55 -5.54 -9.22 3.07
C THR A 55 -5.03 -9.40 1.65
N GLU A 56 -3.76 -9.05 1.38
CA GLU A 56 -3.14 -9.22 0.07
C GLU A 56 -3.11 -10.69 -0.37
N ILE A 57 -2.81 -11.58 0.58
CA ILE A 57 -2.77 -13.03 0.36
C ILE A 57 -4.18 -13.55 0.08
N CYS A 58 -5.16 -13.14 0.89
CA CYS A 58 -6.57 -13.44 0.65
C CYS A 58 -7.00 -13.06 -0.78
N ILE A 59 -6.71 -11.84 -1.23
CA ILE A 59 -7.04 -11.37 -2.59
C ILE A 59 -6.40 -12.26 -3.66
N SER A 60 -5.18 -12.72 -3.43
CA SER A 60 -4.49 -13.61 -4.37
C SER A 60 -5.19 -14.98 -4.49
N TYR A 61 -5.66 -15.55 -3.37
CA TYR A 61 -6.48 -16.77 -3.39
C TYR A 61 -7.86 -16.54 -4.01
N ILE A 62 -8.46 -15.36 -3.83
CA ILE A 62 -9.70 -14.97 -4.52
C ILE A 62 -9.51 -14.98 -6.03
N ILE A 63 -8.44 -14.38 -6.54
CA ILE A 63 -8.09 -14.39 -7.97
C ILE A 63 -7.94 -15.84 -8.45
N ALA A 64 -7.15 -16.66 -7.76
CA ALA A 64 -6.90 -18.04 -8.15
C ALA A 64 -8.19 -18.88 -8.18
N SER A 65 -9.05 -18.73 -7.18
CA SER A 65 -10.33 -19.47 -7.07
C SER A 65 -11.28 -19.10 -8.21
N LEU A 66 -11.36 -17.81 -8.58
CA LEU A 66 -12.21 -17.29 -9.64
C LEU A 66 -11.64 -17.53 -11.05
N ASP A 67 -10.31 -17.63 -11.20
CA ASP A 67 -9.68 -18.07 -12.45
C ASP A 67 -9.98 -19.55 -12.73
N ILE A 68 -10.13 -20.39 -11.69
CA ILE A 68 -10.57 -21.79 -11.83
C ILE A 68 -12.07 -21.91 -12.07
N SER A 69 -12.89 -21.20 -11.29
CA SER A 69 -14.36 -21.21 -11.44
C SER A 69 -14.93 -19.81 -11.24
N LYS A 70 -15.25 -19.16 -12.36
CA LYS A 70 -15.80 -17.79 -12.39
C LYS A 70 -17.16 -17.66 -11.72
N GLU A 71 -17.92 -18.75 -11.72
CA GLU A 71 -19.26 -18.83 -11.15
C GLU A 71 -19.23 -19.33 -9.70
N HIS A 72 -18.04 -19.37 -9.07
CA HIS A 72 -17.91 -19.77 -7.69
C HIS A 72 -18.49 -18.69 -6.76
N ASN A 73 -19.80 -18.79 -6.53
CA ASN A 73 -20.60 -17.84 -5.75
C ASN A 73 -20.00 -17.49 -4.37
N PRO A 74 -19.44 -18.44 -3.58
CA PRO A 74 -18.82 -18.09 -2.30
C PRO A 74 -17.64 -17.14 -2.45
N THR A 75 -16.73 -17.39 -3.40
CA THR A 75 -15.57 -16.52 -3.62
C THR A 75 -15.99 -15.16 -4.18
N PHE A 76 -16.96 -15.15 -5.10
CA PHE A 76 -17.49 -13.89 -5.63
C PHE A 76 -18.18 -13.05 -4.55
N HIS A 77 -18.96 -13.70 -3.66
CA HIS A 77 -19.57 -13.04 -2.51
C HIS A 77 -18.52 -12.49 -1.54
N LEU A 78 -17.47 -13.26 -1.24
CA LEU A 78 -16.36 -12.82 -0.41
C LEU A 78 -15.69 -11.57 -0.99
N ALA A 79 -15.35 -11.58 -2.28
CA ALA A 79 -14.75 -10.43 -2.95
C ALA A 79 -15.64 -9.18 -2.85
N LYS A 80 -16.95 -9.35 -3.08
CA LYS A 80 -17.94 -8.27 -2.96
C LYS A 80 -18.01 -7.71 -1.54
N THR A 81 -18.10 -8.57 -0.53
CA THR A 81 -18.15 -8.15 0.88
C THR A 81 -16.87 -7.42 1.28
N MET A 82 -15.70 -7.90 0.85
CA MET A 82 -14.42 -7.23 1.09
C MET A 82 -14.38 -5.83 0.47
N VAL A 83 -14.88 -5.64 -0.76
CA VAL A 83 -14.93 -4.30 -1.38
C VAL A 83 -15.79 -3.35 -0.55
N PHE A 84 -16.95 -3.79 -0.06
CA PHE A 84 -17.78 -2.95 0.80
C PHE A 84 -17.08 -2.62 2.12
N SER A 85 -16.52 -3.61 2.82
CA SER A 85 -15.85 -3.38 4.11
C SER A 85 -14.62 -2.49 3.99
N LEU A 86 -13.78 -2.70 2.96
CA LEU A 86 -12.60 -1.88 2.71
C LEU A 86 -12.98 -0.45 2.32
N SER A 87 -14.04 -0.26 1.52
CA SER A 87 -14.53 1.06 1.17
C SER A 87 -15.06 1.81 2.40
N GLU A 88 -15.82 1.12 3.26
CA GLU A 88 -16.30 1.68 4.51
C GLU A 88 -15.15 2.04 5.46
N GLU A 89 -14.14 1.18 5.58
CA GLU A 89 -12.93 1.45 6.38
C GLU A 89 -12.17 2.66 5.85
N PHE A 90 -12.03 2.78 4.53
CA PHE A 90 -11.41 3.92 3.88
C PHE A 90 -12.14 5.22 4.21
N GLU A 91 -13.48 5.22 4.15
CA GLU A 91 -14.31 6.39 4.48
C GLU A 91 -14.20 6.77 5.96
N LYS A 92 -14.37 5.79 6.88
CA LYS A 92 -14.23 6.00 8.33
C LYS A 92 -12.85 6.54 8.72
N SER A 93 -11.83 6.16 7.97
CA SER A 93 -10.44 6.62 8.19
C SER A 93 -10.14 7.98 7.55
N ASN A 94 -11.16 8.69 7.06
CA ASN A 94 -11.05 9.96 6.34
C ASN A 94 -10.27 9.86 5.01
N GLY A 95 -10.21 8.69 4.39
CA GLY A 95 -9.50 8.46 3.13
C GLY A 95 -9.96 9.41 2.01
N GLN A 96 -11.24 9.76 1.96
CA GLN A 96 -11.77 10.72 0.99
C GLN A 96 -11.16 12.12 1.15
N LEU A 97 -10.99 12.59 2.39
CA LEU A 97 -10.34 13.87 2.65
C LEU A 97 -8.88 13.87 2.20
N TYR A 98 -8.19 12.74 2.38
CA TYR A 98 -6.83 12.55 1.89
C TYR A 98 -6.78 12.62 0.37
N LYS A 99 -7.71 11.94 -0.32
CA LYS A 99 -7.79 11.97 -1.79
C LYS A 99 -8.11 13.35 -2.35
N GLN A 100 -8.98 14.11 -1.70
CA GLN A 100 -9.29 15.49 -2.12
C GLN A 100 -8.06 16.39 -2.08
N LYS A 101 -7.18 16.19 -1.10
CA LYS A 101 -5.95 16.97 -0.94
C LYS A 101 -4.79 16.42 -1.77
N ASN A 102 -4.75 15.10 -1.93
CA ASN A 102 -3.69 14.35 -2.60
C ASN A 102 -4.34 13.27 -3.48
N ASN A 103 -4.53 13.58 -4.77
CA ASN A 103 -5.19 12.66 -5.71
C ASN A 103 -4.51 11.27 -5.80
N ASP A 104 -3.24 11.18 -5.43
CA ASP A 104 -2.43 9.96 -5.44
C ASP A 104 -1.76 9.77 -4.08
N LEU A 105 -2.33 8.86 -3.27
CA LEU A 105 -1.87 8.61 -1.90
C LEU A 105 -0.48 7.97 -1.88
N THR A 106 -0.16 7.13 -2.86
CA THR A 106 1.16 6.49 -2.98
C THR A 106 2.25 7.54 -3.21
N LYS A 107 2.01 8.48 -4.13
CA LYS A 107 2.94 9.61 -4.32
C LYS A 107 3.05 10.49 -3.08
N TYR A 108 1.95 10.69 -2.36
CA TYR A 108 2.00 11.48 -1.13
C TYR A 108 2.86 10.81 -0.05
N VAL A 109 2.79 9.48 0.12
CA VAL A 109 3.70 8.72 0.99
C VAL A 109 5.16 8.96 0.58
N GLN A 110 5.49 8.84 -0.71
CA GLN A 110 6.86 9.06 -1.20
C GLN A 110 7.38 10.48 -0.90
N ILE A 111 6.49 11.49 -1.01
CA ILE A 111 6.84 12.88 -0.67
C ILE A 111 7.14 13.00 0.83
N LEU A 112 6.33 12.40 1.69
CA LEU A 112 6.54 12.41 3.14
C LEU A 112 7.85 11.70 3.52
N GLU A 113 8.14 10.54 2.92
CA GLU A 113 9.39 9.81 3.14
C GLU A 113 10.63 10.63 2.70
N LYS A 114 10.54 11.29 1.54
CA LYS A 114 11.60 12.21 1.07
C LYS A 114 11.80 13.38 2.05
N ASN A 115 10.71 13.92 2.60
CA ASN A 115 10.79 15.00 3.57
C ASN A 115 11.39 14.54 4.90
N ILE A 116 11.06 13.32 5.37
CA ILE A 116 11.69 12.71 6.55
C ILE A 116 13.20 12.58 6.34
N SER A 117 13.64 12.04 5.20
CA SER A 117 15.06 11.86 4.89
C SER A 117 15.85 13.18 4.88
N LYS A 118 15.24 14.25 4.33
CA LYS A 118 15.82 15.60 4.40
C LYS A 118 15.94 16.09 5.84
N LEU A 119 14.86 16.02 6.62
CA LEU A 119 14.87 16.46 8.02
C LEU A 119 15.86 15.66 8.88
N GLU A 120 16.02 14.36 8.62
CA GLU A 120 17.02 13.53 9.32
C GLU A 120 18.45 13.96 8.98
N THR A 121 18.70 14.37 7.74
CA THR A 121 20.00 14.93 7.31
C THR A 121 20.25 16.28 7.98
N ASP A 122 19.25 17.16 8.01
CA ASP A 122 19.34 18.47 8.67
C ASP A 122 19.55 18.31 10.19
N LEU A 123 18.84 17.38 10.83
CA LEU A 123 18.99 17.08 12.25
C LEU A 123 20.41 16.61 12.58
N LEU A 124 20.98 15.74 11.74
CA LEU A 124 22.36 15.27 11.91
C LEU A 124 23.36 16.42 11.77
N SER A 125 23.15 17.29 10.77
CA SER A 125 23.95 18.49 10.55
C SER A 125 23.92 19.42 11.78
N GLN A 126 22.74 19.71 12.31
CA GLN A 126 22.58 20.58 13.48
C GLN A 126 23.17 19.96 14.75
N LYS A 127 23.03 18.65 14.95
CA LYS A 127 23.68 17.95 16.06
C LYS A 127 25.22 18.01 15.96
N ASN A 128 25.77 17.90 14.76
CA ASN A 128 27.21 18.02 14.54
C ASN A 128 27.68 19.47 14.75
N ALA A 129 26.92 20.46 14.27
CA ALA A 129 27.20 21.86 14.52
C ALA A 129 27.18 22.19 16.03
N LEU A 130 26.20 21.67 16.77
CA LEU A 130 26.13 21.83 18.23
C LEU A 130 27.38 21.26 18.91
N LYS A 131 27.75 20.00 18.60
CA LYS A 131 28.95 19.36 19.14
C LYS A 131 30.23 20.14 18.82
N GLN A 132 30.35 20.64 17.60
CA GLN A 132 31.50 21.44 17.18
C GLN A 132 31.60 22.71 18.00
N VAL A 133 30.49 23.45 18.13
CA VAL A 133 30.43 24.70 18.88
C VAL A 133 30.66 24.48 20.38
N GLU A 134 30.17 23.36 20.93
CA GLU A 134 30.42 22.95 22.33
C GLU A 134 31.87 22.53 22.59
N SER A 135 32.57 21.99 21.57
CA SER A 135 33.96 21.55 21.66
C SER A 135 34.99 22.69 21.62
N GLU A 136 34.59 23.90 21.21
CA GLU A 136 35.48 25.07 21.21
C GLU A 136 35.85 25.48 22.64
N THR A 137 37.13 25.40 22.98
CA THR A 137 37.65 25.67 24.33
C THR A 137 38.15 27.12 24.46
N GLY A 138 37.64 27.83 25.48
CA GLY A 138 38.03 29.20 25.81
C GLY A 138 36.85 30.02 26.37
N MET A 139 37.07 30.83 27.40
CA MET A 139 36.00 31.61 28.06
C MET A 139 35.34 32.61 27.09
N PHE A 140 36.13 33.24 26.22
CA PHE A 140 35.63 34.13 25.16
C PHE A 140 34.88 33.39 24.05
N ALA A 141 35.33 32.19 23.65
CA ALA A 141 34.65 31.36 22.65
C ALA A 141 33.28 30.89 23.17
N LYS A 142 33.22 30.42 24.42
CA LYS A 142 31.96 30.04 25.10
C LYS A 142 30.98 31.21 25.20
N MET A 143 31.47 32.42 25.49
CA MET A 143 30.63 33.61 25.58
C MET A 143 30.10 34.05 24.22
N ARG A 144 30.92 33.98 23.17
CA ARG A 144 30.53 34.29 21.77
C ARG A 144 29.51 33.30 21.22
N ASN A 145 29.63 32.03 21.59
CA ASN A 145 28.81 30.94 21.04
C ASN A 145 27.52 30.67 21.82
N LYS A 146 27.32 31.29 22.99
CA LYS A 146 26.16 31.04 23.86
C LYS A 146 24.82 31.19 23.13
N ALA A 147 24.67 32.21 22.28
CA ALA A 147 23.46 32.44 21.50
C ALA A 147 23.22 31.33 20.46
N LYS A 148 24.28 30.95 19.73
CA LYS A 148 24.22 29.88 18.72
C LYS A 148 23.94 28.50 19.34
N ILE A 149 24.49 28.21 20.52
CA ILE A 149 24.18 26.99 21.28
C ILE A 149 22.70 26.98 21.67
N ALA A 150 22.17 28.08 22.20
CA ALA A 150 20.77 28.17 22.60
C ALA A 150 19.81 28.01 21.40
N GLU A 151 20.14 28.60 20.26
CA GLU A 151 19.41 28.45 19.00
C GLU A 151 19.38 26.99 18.54
N LEU A 152 20.55 26.34 18.44
CA LEU A 152 20.65 24.93 18.04
C LEU A 152 19.92 23.99 19.02
N GLN A 153 20.00 24.28 20.32
CA GLN A 153 19.30 23.51 21.35
C GLN A 153 17.76 23.68 21.26
N ALA A 154 17.26 24.78 20.71
CA ALA A 154 15.84 24.98 20.45
C ALA A 154 15.39 24.35 19.13
N GLU A 155 16.21 24.43 18.06
CA GLU A 155 15.89 23.90 16.74
C GLU A 155 15.91 22.36 16.68
N ILE A 156 16.86 21.71 17.37
CA ILE A 156 17.02 20.25 17.33
C ILE A 156 15.74 19.52 17.77
N PRO A 157 15.10 19.86 18.91
CA PRO A 157 13.80 19.31 19.28
C PRO A 157 12.71 19.57 18.24
N GLU A 158 12.65 20.77 17.67
CA GLU A 158 11.62 21.12 16.68
C GLU A 158 11.73 20.28 15.40
N ILE A 159 12.95 20.05 14.90
CA ILE A 159 13.20 19.17 13.75
C ILE A 159 12.83 17.72 14.10
N SER A 160 13.19 17.26 15.31
CA SER A 160 12.84 15.92 15.79
C SER A 160 11.32 15.71 15.83
N ASP A 161 10.58 16.68 16.35
CA ASP A 161 9.12 16.62 16.44
C ASP A 161 8.47 16.59 15.04
N LYS A 162 9.01 17.37 14.08
CA LYS A 162 8.57 17.35 12.69
C LYS A 162 8.78 15.98 12.03
N ILE A 163 9.92 15.34 12.30
CA ILE A 163 10.21 13.97 11.81
C ILE A 163 9.18 12.98 12.36
N ASP A 164 8.93 13.01 13.67
CA ASP A 164 7.99 12.08 14.31
C ASP A 164 6.56 12.28 13.82
N LYS A 165 6.15 13.55 13.63
CA LYS A 165 4.85 13.86 13.02
C LYS A 165 4.74 13.29 11.61
N ASN A 166 5.76 13.49 10.77
CA ASN A 166 5.75 12.95 9.40
C ASN A 166 5.76 11.42 9.39
N LYS A 167 6.50 10.76 10.31
CA LYS A 167 6.50 9.30 10.44
C LYS A 167 5.13 8.74 10.80
N ARG A 168 4.40 9.41 11.70
CA ARG A 168 3.01 9.04 12.03
C ARG A 168 2.09 9.21 10.83
N GLU A 169 2.27 10.30 10.09
CA GLU A 169 1.48 10.57 8.88
C GLU A 169 1.75 9.53 7.78
N VAL A 170 3.01 9.16 7.55
CA VAL A 170 3.38 8.08 6.60
C VAL A 170 2.65 6.78 6.95
N LYS A 171 2.66 6.36 8.21
CA LYS A 171 1.97 5.13 8.64
C LYS A 171 0.48 5.18 8.30
N LYS A 172 -0.17 6.30 8.58
CA LYS A 172 -1.60 6.49 8.33
C LYS A 172 -1.93 6.51 6.83
N VAL A 173 -1.19 7.29 6.04
CA VAL A 173 -1.44 7.42 4.60
C VAL A 173 -1.08 6.12 3.87
N SER A 174 -0.05 5.41 4.30
CA SER A 174 0.33 4.11 3.74
C SER A 174 -0.78 3.08 3.94
N ALA A 175 -1.37 3.01 5.13
CA ALA A 175 -2.53 2.13 5.38
C ALA A 175 -3.73 2.49 4.46
N LEU A 176 -4.06 3.77 4.32
CA LEU A 176 -5.10 4.24 3.41
C LEU A 176 -4.80 3.89 1.94
N SER A 177 -3.54 4.07 1.51
CA SER A 177 -3.08 3.72 0.17
C SER A 177 -3.23 2.23 -0.10
N GLN A 178 -2.96 1.37 0.88
CA GLN A 178 -3.14 -0.07 0.77
C GLN A 178 -4.62 -0.45 0.66
N ILE A 179 -5.48 0.12 1.50
CA ILE A 179 -6.94 -0.11 1.44
C ILE A 179 -7.50 0.29 0.07
N GLU A 180 -7.08 1.45 -0.45
CA GLU A 180 -7.49 1.90 -1.79
C GLU A 180 -7.03 0.93 -2.87
N GLU A 181 -5.79 0.44 -2.79
CA GLU A 181 -5.24 -0.54 -3.74
C GLU A 181 -6.02 -1.86 -3.71
N TYR A 182 -6.24 -2.44 -2.53
CA TYR A 182 -7.03 -3.67 -2.35
C TYR A 182 -8.43 -3.52 -2.94
N THR A 183 -9.08 -2.38 -2.67
CA THR A 183 -10.41 -2.07 -3.20
C THR A 183 -10.41 -2.00 -4.72
N LYS A 184 -9.40 -1.36 -5.33
CA LYS A 184 -9.25 -1.27 -6.79
C LYS A 184 -9.03 -2.66 -7.42
N VAL A 185 -8.17 -3.49 -6.84
CA VAL A 185 -7.88 -4.84 -7.35
C VAL A 185 -9.15 -5.70 -7.30
N LEU A 186 -9.83 -5.74 -6.15
CA LEU A 186 -11.08 -6.50 -6.00
C LEU A 186 -12.20 -5.99 -6.91
N SER A 187 -12.32 -4.66 -7.06
CA SER A 187 -13.30 -4.06 -7.97
C SER A 187 -13.04 -4.45 -9.43
N LEU A 188 -11.78 -4.45 -9.87
CA LEU A 188 -11.39 -4.92 -11.19
C LEU A 188 -11.76 -6.39 -11.40
N ILE A 189 -11.46 -7.26 -10.43
CA ILE A 189 -11.80 -8.69 -10.49
C ILE A 189 -13.31 -8.87 -10.68
N MET A 190 -14.12 -8.16 -9.89
CA MET A 190 -15.58 -8.21 -10.01
C MET A 190 -16.08 -7.67 -11.33
N GLU A 191 -15.50 -6.57 -11.84
CA GLU A 191 -15.87 -6.00 -13.13
C GLU A 191 -15.57 -6.97 -14.27
N VAL A 192 -14.41 -7.63 -14.25
CA VAL A 192 -14.00 -8.62 -15.24
C VAL A 192 -14.96 -9.82 -15.27
N ILE A 193 -15.42 -10.27 -14.10
CA ILE A 193 -16.36 -11.40 -13.98
C ILE A 193 -17.76 -10.99 -14.44
N THR A 194 -18.22 -9.80 -14.04
CA THR A 194 -19.58 -9.33 -14.32
C THR A 194 -19.74 -8.85 -15.77
N PHE A 195 -18.69 -8.24 -16.34
CA PHE A 195 -18.70 -7.61 -17.67
C PHE A 195 -17.52 -8.06 -18.53
N PRO A 196 -17.37 -9.38 -18.81
CA PRO A 196 -16.19 -9.90 -19.50
C PRO A 196 -16.01 -9.32 -20.92
N SER A 197 -17.08 -8.88 -21.57
CA SER A 197 -17.03 -8.26 -22.90
C SER A 197 -16.25 -6.95 -22.95
N ARG A 198 -16.21 -6.18 -21.85
CA ARG A 198 -15.40 -4.95 -21.73
C ARG A 198 -13.90 -5.20 -21.80
N TYR A 199 -13.50 -6.42 -21.45
CA TYR A 199 -12.11 -6.85 -21.46
C TYR A 199 -11.80 -7.67 -22.72
N SER A 200 -12.56 -7.49 -23.79
CA SER A 200 -12.35 -8.23 -25.04
C SER A 200 -10.97 -7.99 -25.68
N TRP A 201 -10.34 -6.85 -25.38
CA TRP A 201 -8.96 -6.54 -25.77
C TRP A 201 -7.94 -7.52 -25.19
N VAL A 202 -8.23 -8.13 -24.03
CA VAL A 202 -7.38 -9.12 -23.37
C VAL A 202 -7.23 -10.42 -24.18
N TYR A 203 -8.22 -10.72 -25.04
CA TYR A 203 -8.17 -11.88 -25.94
C TYR A 203 -7.36 -11.63 -27.22
N LYS A 204 -7.02 -10.38 -27.52
CA LYS A 204 -6.31 -9.98 -28.75
C LYS A 204 -4.80 -9.83 -28.57
N ALA A 205 -4.31 -9.92 -27.33
CA ALA A 205 -2.90 -9.89 -26.94
C ALA A 205 -2.42 -11.28 -26.53
#